data_AF-A0A7I8MVG4-F1
#
_entry.id   AF-A0A7I8MVG4-F1
#
_cell.length_a   1.000
_cell.length_b   1.000
_cell.length_c   1.000
_cell.angle_alpha   90.00
_cell.angle_beta   90.00
_cell.angle_gamma   90.00
#
_symmetry.space_group_name_H-M   'P 1'
#
loop_
_entity.id
_entity.type
_entity.pdbx_description
1 polymer ?
#
loop_
_entity_poly.entity_id
_entity_poly.type
_entity_poly.pdbx_seq_one_letter_code
_entity_poly.pdbx_strand_id
1 'polypeptide(L)'
;MLFNDMMVKVLKIAAMVLLFTGLVGASAYLTLTLLVSAEKTVVVPDLAGRDVVYALEVLSDLGLHIKVIGSEYSERVPKNHVISQDKPTGTEIKKGREVRITLSKGPRNIPMPNVRGLALVQAKIILEDNTICLSRIAQVHHSSGKKGTILAQSPPAGSIIRRGTCADLLTSMGPRPNTYIMPNYTGEAFDDVVRKTDLAGLAIGNLRYARSAETPENTVLHQYPKAGWQITDRQSLELVINRRSGPSDGDSRKQTTSGRLFRYRVPDGFLKRKLRLRMDGYGFSGDIIDRYFKPGEELLFLIPKKTRASLYLYEDGELIRTEVFDKE
;
A
#
# COMPACT_ATOMS: atom_id res chain seq x y z
N MET A 1 -68.40 25.06 77.80
CA MET A 1 -68.15 23.74 77.17
C MET A 1 -67.47 23.85 75.79
N LEU A 2 -67.68 24.92 75.00
CA LEU A 2 -67.12 25.08 73.64
C LEU A 2 -65.59 25.32 73.58
N PHE A 3 -64.99 25.94 74.60
CA PHE A 3 -63.55 26.30 74.59
C PHE A 3 -62.61 25.10 74.73
N ASN A 4 -63.02 24.09 75.52
CA ASN A 4 -62.21 22.88 75.76
C ASN A 4 -62.18 21.97 74.52
N ASP A 5 -63.30 21.90 73.79
CA ASP A 5 -63.41 21.08 72.57
C ASP A 5 -62.59 21.68 71.40
N MET A 6 -62.52 23.01 71.31
CA MET A 6 -61.66 23.71 70.34
C MET A 6 -60.16 23.50 70.64
N MET A 7 -59.76 23.57 71.91
CA MET A 7 -58.38 23.36 72.33
C MET A 7 -57.90 21.92 72.08
N VAL A 8 -58.76 20.92 72.33
CA VAL A 8 -58.45 19.51 72.05
C VAL A 8 -58.30 19.25 70.54
N LYS A 9 -59.10 19.91 69.68
CA LYS A 9 -58.98 19.80 68.22
C LYS A 9 -57.66 20.39 67.71
N VAL A 10 -57.26 21.56 68.21
CA VAL A 10 -55.98 22.19 67.83
C VAL A 10 -54.80 21.32 68.27
N LEU A 11 -54.84 20.75 69.48
CA LEU A 11 -53.79 19.85 69.98
C LEU A 11 -53.66 18.58 69.12
N LYS A 12 -54.78 18.00 68.67
CA LYS A 12 -54.79 16.85 67.76
C LYS A 12 -54.20 17.19 66.38
N ILE A 13 -54.54 18.36 65.84
CA ILE A 13 -53.98 18.82 64.55
C ILE A 13 -52.47 19.05 64.70
N ALA A 14 -52.02 19.71 65.76
CA ALA A 14 -50.60 19.94 66.02
C ALA A 14 -49.84 18.61 66.19
N ALA A 15 -50.41 17.64 66.91
CA ALA A 15 -49.84 16.30 67.06
C ALA A 15 -49.77 15.56 65.70
N MET A 16 -50.80 15.69 64.85
CA MET A 16 -50.82 15.06 63.53
C MET A 16 -49.80 15.71 62.58
N VAL A 17 -49.62 17.02 62.65
CA VAL A 17 -48.60 17.75 61.89
C VAL A 17 -47.20 17.34 62.33
N LEU A 18 -46.95 17.22 63.64
CA LEU A 18 -45.66 16.73 64.18
C LEU A 18 -45.38 15.28 63.79
N LEU A 19 -46.41 14.42 63.83
CA LEU A 19 -46.29 13.03 63.37
C LEU A 19 -45.96 12.99 61.87
N PHE A 20 -46.64 13.80 61.07
CA PHE A 20 -46.43 13.86 59.62
C PHE A 20 -45.04 14.40 59.27
N THR A 21 -44.57 15.48 59.90
CA THR A 21 -43.21 16.00 59.66
C THR A 21 -42.14 15.03 60.13
N GLY A 22 -42.35 14.34 61.25
CA GLY A 22 -41.48 13.26 61.71
C GLY A 22 -41.42 12.10 60.71
N LEU A 23 -42.56 11.69 60.15
CA LEU A 23 -42.64 10.61 59.17
C LEU A 23 -41.98 10.99 57.84
N VAL A 24 -42.21 12.22 57.35
CA VAL A 24 -41.57 12.74 56.13
C VAL A 24 -40.06 12.86 56.33
N GLY A 25 -39.63 13.37 57.48
CA GLY A 25 -38.20 13.46 57.83
C GLY A 25 -37.53 12.09 57.90
N ALA A 26 -38.18 11.12 58.55
CA ALA A 26 -37.68 9.74 58.62
C ALA A 26 -37.65 9.07 57.25
N SER A 27 -38.69 9.25 56.42
CA SER A 27 -38.71 8.73 55.05
C SER A 27 -37.63 9.36 54.18
N ALA A 28 -37.42 10.68 54.25
CA ALA A 28 -36.37 11.37 53.50
C ALA A 28 -34.97 10.95 53.95
N TYR A 29 -34.77 10.75 55.26
CA TYR A 29 -33.52 10.23 55.80
C TYR A 29 -33.27 8.79 55.35
N LEU A 30 -34.29 7.94 55.39
CA LEU A 30 -34.19 6.53 54.99
C LEU A 30 -33.94 6.39 53.48
N THR A 31 -34.62 7.18 52.64
CA THR A 31 -34.39 7.17 51.19
C THR A 31 -32.99 7.67 50.86
N LEU A 32 -32.52 8.75 51.52
CA LEU A 32 -31.16 9.26 51.33
C LEU A 32 -30.09 8.25 51.76
N THR A 33 -30.27 7.59 52.91
CA THR A 33 -29.33 6.58 53.42
C THR A 33 -29.32 5.30 52.58
N LEU A 34 -30.47 4.85 52.09
CA LEU A 34 -30.55 3.70 51.17
C LEU A 34 -29.95 4.02 49.79
N LEU A 35 -30.15 5.23 49.27
CA LEU A 35 -29.57 5.66 47.99
C LEU A 35 -28.04 5.69 48.05
N VAL A 36 -27.47 6.17 49.16
CA VAL A 36 -26.02 6.26 49.37
C VAL A 36 -25.39 4.89 49.68
N SER A 37 -26.10 4.01 50.40
CA SER A 37 -25.59 2.69 50.79
C SER A 37 -25.72 1.61 49.71
N ALA A 38 -26.53 1.84 48.66
CA ALA A 38 -26.75 0.87 47.58
C ALA A 38 -25.67 0.89 46.47
N GLU A 39 -24.63 1.72 46.59
CA GLU A 39 -23.58 1.78 45.58
C GLU A 39 -22.68 0.54 45.62
N LYS A 40 -22.75 -0.29 44.58
CA LYS A 40 -21.89 -1.48 44.42
C LYS A 40 -20.42 -1.08 44.37
N THR A 41 -19.64 -1.53 45.34
CA THR A 41 -18.18 -1.44 45.33
C THR A 41 -17.56 -2.63 44.62
N VAL A 42 -16.32 -2.46 44.16
CA VAL A 42 -15.47 -3.50 43.57
C VAL A 42 -14.05 -3.35 44.09
N VAL A 43 -13.34 -4.47 44.16
CA VAL A 43 -11.95 -4.52 44.63
C VAL A 43 -11.02 -4.23 43.45
N VAL A 44 -10.10 -3.29 43.62
CA VAL A 44 -9.08 -2.97 42.62
C VAL A 44 -8.05 -4.11 42.58
N PRO A 45 -7.81 -4.73 41.41
CA PRO A 45 -6.81 -5.78 41.26
C PRO A 45 -5.38 -5.22 41.21
N ASP A 46 -4.39 -6.12 41.29
CA ASP A 46 -3.00 -5.76 41.04
C ASP A 46 -2.72 -5.68 39.53
N LEU A 47 -2.48 -4.47 39.06
CA LEU A 47 -2.15 -4.16 37.67
C LEU A 47 -0.65 -4.00 37.47
N ALA A 48 0.15 -3.90 38.54
CA ALA A 48 1.58 -3.65 38.41
C ALA A 48 2.28 -4.77 37.63
N GLY A 49 3.10 -4.39 36.65
CA GLY A 49 3.79 -5.32 35.76
C GLY A 49 2.89 -6.04 34.74
N ARG A 50 1.58 -5.77 34.70
CA ARG A 50 0.67 -6.32 33.70
C ARG A 50 0.67 -5.49 32.42
N ASP A 51 0.32 -6.14 31.32
CA ASP A 51 0.10 -5.47 30.04
C ASP A 51 -1.12 -4.53 30.10
N VAL A 52 -1.06 -3.40 29.41
CA VAL A 52 -2.14 -2.40 29.40
C VAL A 52 -3.46 -2.95 28.84
N VAL A 53 -3.42 -3.89 27.88
CA VAL A 53 -4.61 -4.50 27.31
C VAL A 53 -5.29 -5.38 28.35
N TYR A 54 -4.51 -6.20 29.07
CA TYR A 54 -5.02 -7.00 30.18
C TYR A 54 -5.61 -6.12 31.30
N ALA A 55 -4.92 -5.04 31.66
CA ALA A 55 -5.41 -4.11 32.68
C ALA A 55 -6.73 -3.43 32.27
N LEU A 56 -6.86 -3.07 30.99
CA LEU A 56 -8.10 -2.52 30.43
C LEU A 56 -9.24 -3.54 30.52
N GLU A 57 -9.01 -4.79 30.14
CA GLU A 57 -10.01 -5.86 30.16
C GLU A 57 -10.52 -6.11 31.59
N VAL A 58 -9.60 -6.37 32.53
CA VAL A 58 -9.97 -6.67 33.93
C VAL A 58 -10.70 -5.50 34.59
N LEU A 59 -10.25 -4.26 34.37
CA LEU A 59 -10.96 -3.10 34.93
C LEU A 59 -12.33 -2.91 34.29
N SER A 60 -12.46 -3.11 32.98
CA SER A 60 -13.75 -2.98 32.27
C SER A 60 -14.77 -4.01 32.78
N ASP A 61 -14.33 -5.25 33.01
CA ASP A 61 -15.17 -6.33 33.57
C ASP A 61 -15.68 -6.00 34.98
N LEU A 62 -14.85 -5.31 35.77
CA LEU A 62 -15.23 -4.81 37.10
C LEU A 62 -16.12 -3.54 37.03
N GLY A 63 -16.35 -2.98 35.85
CA GLY A 63 -17.08 -1.74 35.64
C GLY A 63 -16.28 -0.51 36.11
N LEU A 64 -14.95 -0.57 36.05
CA LEU A 64 -14.02 0.52 36.34
C LEU A 64 -13.47 1.10 35.04
N HIS A 65 -13.05 2.37 35.09
CA HIS A 65 -12.40 3.02 33.96
C HIS A 65 -10.89 3.09 34.16
N ILE A 66 -10.13 2.85 33.10
CA ILE A 66 -8.67 3.02 33.13
C ILE A 66 -8.30 4.43 32.67
N LYS A 67 -7.30 5.05 33.30
CA LYS A 67 -6.75 6.34 32.87
C LYS A 67 -5.24 6.34 32.91
N VAL A 68 -4.61 6.51 31.76
CA VAL A 68 -3.15 6.65 31.67
C VAL A 68 -2.78 8.09 32.01
N ILE A 69 -2.08 8.29 33.12
CA ILE A 69 -1.66 9.63 33.57
C ILE A 69 -0.25 10.02 33.12
N GLY A 70 0.55 9.04 32.71
CA GLY A 70 1.92 9.29 32.31
C GLY A 70 2.62 8.03 31.80
N SER A 71 3.84 8.23 31.33
CA SER A 71 4.70 7.13 30.92
C SER A 71 6.17 7.42 31.21
N GLU A 72 6.85 6.44 31.79
CA GLU A 72 8.22 6.55 32.32
C GLU A 72 9.12 5.45 31.77
N TYR A 73 10.43 5.70 31.70
CA TYR A 73 11.39 4.66 31.33
C TYR A 73 11.63 3.72 32.52
N SER A 74 11.64 2.41 32.25
CA SER A 74 11.93 1.39 33.25
C SER A 74 12.78 0.29 32.66
N GLU A 75 13.90 0.00 33.31
CA GLU A 75 14.81 -1.09 32.90
C GLU A 75 14.24 -2.48 33.22
N ARG A 76 13.24 -2.57 34.11
CA ARG A 76 12.66 -3.83 34.59
C ARG A 76 11.26 -4.11 34.04
N VAL A 77 10.49 -3.08 33.73
CA VAL A 77 9.10 -3.21 33.26
C VAL A 77 9.06 -3.07 31.74
N PRO A 78 8.57 -4.07 30.99
CA PRO A 78 8.49 -4.00 29.53
C PRO A 78 7.68 -2.80 29.02
N LYS A 79 7.94 -2.36 27.78
CA LYS A 79 7.15 -1.30 27.14
C LYS A 79 5.66 -1.67 27.16
N ASN A 80 4.80 -0.68 27.38
CA ASN A 80 3.33 -0.80 27.48
C ASN A 80 2.82 -1.62 28.67
N HIS A 81 3.66 -1.97 29.64
CA HIS A 81 3.21 -2.55 30.91
C HIS A 81 3.06 -1.48 31.98
N VAL A 82 2.20 -1.73 32.96
CA VAL A 82 1.93 -0.81 34.07
C VAL A 82 3.12 -0.80 35.04
N ILE A 83 3.68 0.40 35.27
CA ILE A 83 4.71 0.63 36.29
C ILE A 83 4.05 0.75 37.66
N SER A 84 2.99 1.56 37.75
CA SER A 84 2.30 1.86 38.98
C SER A 84 0.83 2.20 38.74
N GLN A 85 0.04 2.02 39.79
CA GLN A 85 -1.37 2.39 39.88
C GLN A 85 -1.60 3.31 41.08
N ASP A 86 -2.54 4.24 40.99
CA ASP A 86 -2.83 5.20 42.07
C ASP A 86 -3.63 4.58 43.24
N LYS A 87 -4.47 3.58 42.94
CA LYS A 87 -5.21 2.80 43.93
C LYS A 87 -4.46 1.52 44.25
N PRO A 88 -4.01 1.29 45.50
CA PRO A 88 -3.36 0.03 45.86
C PRO A 88 -4.25 -1.18 45.56
N THR A 89 -3.61 -2.32 45.26
CA THR A 89 -4.31 -3.60 45.15
C THR A 89 -5.13 -3.89 46.42
N GLY A 90 -6.33 -4.45 46.25
CA GLY A 90 -7.25 -4.74 47.35
C GLY A 90 -8.11 -3.55 47.80
N THR A 91 -7.91 -2.35 47.24
CA THR A 91 -8.74 -1.18 47.59
C THR A 91 -10.16 -1.36 47.09
N GLU A 92 -11.16 -1.15 47.94
CA GLU A 92 -12.56 -1.09 47.51
C GLU A 92 -12.91 0.30 46.96
N ILE A 93 -13.40 0.34 45.72
CA ILE A 93 -13.90 1.57 45.10
C ILE A 93 -15.26 1.35 44.47
N LYS A 94 -16.04 2.43 44.38
CA LYS A 94 -17.35 2.43 43.71
C LYS A 94 -17.20 2.09 42.22
N LYS A 95 -18.17 1.35 41.66
CA LYS A 95 -18.23 1.13 40.20
C LYS A 95 -18.30 2.47 39.45
N GLY A 96 -17.75 2.50 38.24
CA GLY A 96 -17.65 3.69 37.38
C GLY A 96 -16.52 4.66 37.77
N ARG A 97 -15.67 4.31 38.75
CA ARG A 97 -14.51 5.13 39.12
C ARG A 97 -13.32 4.84 38.21
N GLU A 98 -12.46 5.84 38.06
CA GLU A 98 -11.20 5.71 37.33
C GLU A 98 -10.09 5.14 38.22
N VAL A 99 -9.29 4.22 37.67
CA VAL A 99 -7.99 3.78 38.19
C VAL A 99 -6.92 4.39 37.28
N ARG A 100 -6.02 5.16 37.88
CA ARG A 100 -4.96 5.86 37.15
C ARG A 100 -3.71 5.02 37.15
N ILE A 101 -3.09 4.89 35.98
CA ILE A 101 -1.88 4.10 35.78
C ILE A 101 -0.78 4.89 35.09
N THR A 102 0.47 4.55 35.42
CA THR A 102 1.66 5.00 34.72
C THR A 102 2.22 3.83 33.92
N LEU A 103 2.45 4.04 32.61
CA LEU A 103 2.96 2.99 31.72
C LEU A 103 4.47 3.05 31.55
N SER A 104 5.09 1.90 31.29
CA SER A 104 6.50 1.82 30.93
C SER A 104 6.73 2.13 29.46
N LYS A 105 7.76 2.95 29.19
CA LYS A 105 8.38 3.16 27.88
C LYS A 105 9.45 2.10 27.57
N GLY A 106 9.65 1.15 28.47
CA GLY A 106 10.76 0.20 28.47
C GLY A 106 12.09 0.85 28.89
N PRO A 107 13.21 0.15 28.66
CA PRO A 107 14.55 0.66 28.92
C PRO A 107 14.83 1.96 28.18
N ARG A 108 15.52 2.89 28.84
CA ARG A 108 15.89 4.18 28.22
C ARG A 108 16.97 3.98 27.17
N ASN A 109 17.87 3.04 27.44
CA ASN A 109 18.94 2.63 26.55
C ASN A 109 18.61 1.27 25.97
N ILE A 110 18.77 1.12 24.67
CA ILE A 110 18.51 -0.12 23.94
C ILE A 110 19.67 -0.42 23.00
N PRO A 111 19.93 -1.69 22.67
CA PRO A 111 20.81 -2.01 21.57
C PRO A 111 20.16 -1.56 20.25
N MET A 112 20.95 -0.97 19.37
CA MET A 112 20.51 -0.58 18.03
C MET A 112 20.08 -1.83 17.26
N PRO A 113 18.83 -1.90 16.76
CA PRO A 113 18.36 -3.04 15.97
C PRO A 113 19.16 -3.20 14.67
N ASN A 114 19.31 -4.44 14.22
CA ASN A 114 19.90 -4.73 12.92
C ASN A 114 18.84 -4.64 11.82
N VAL A 115 18.97 -3.63 10.97
CA VAL A 115 18.10 -3.42 9.80
C VAL A 115 18.82 -3.68 8.47
N ARG A 116 20.09 -4.10 8.52
CA ARG A 116 20.86 -4.44 7.31
C ARG A 116 20.25 -5.65 6.62
N GLY A 117 20.12 -5.57 5.29
CA GLY A 117 19.53 -6.62 4.46
C GLY A 117 18.01 -6.57 4.39
N LEU A 118 17.34 -5.75 5.20
CA LEU A 118 15.89 -5.55 5.14
C LEU A 118 15.50 -4.55 4.05
N ALA A 119 14.24 -4.61 3.63
CA ALA A 119 13.64 -3.56 2.82
C ALA A 119 13.45 -2.28 3.66
N LEU A 120 13.54 -1.11 3.01
CA LEU A 120 13.40 0.18 3.68
C LEU A 120 12.13 0.30 4.53
N VAL A 121 11.00 -0.24 4.05
CA VAL A 121 9.71 -0.22 4.76
C VAL A 121 9.77 -1.02 6.05
N GLN A 122 10.35 -2.23 6.01
CA GLN A 122 10.48 -3.09 7.19
C GLN A 122 11.41 -2.45 8.24
N ALA A 123 12.52 -1.88 7.79
CA ALA A 123 13.44 -1.19 8.67
C ALA A 123 12.82 0.02 9.35
N LYS A 124 12.01 0.81 8.62
CA LYS A 124 11.30 1.96 9.18
C LYS A 124 10.40 1.53 10.36
N ILE A 125 9.64 0.45 10.20
CA ILE A 125 8.78 -0.10 11.26
C ILE A 125 9.61 -0.47 12.49
N ILE A 126 10.71 -1.22 12.29
CA ILE A 126 11.58 -1.66 13.41
C ILE A 126 12.19 -0.46 14.15
N LEU A 127 12.61 0.58 13.43
CA LEU A 127 13.18 1.79 14.04
C LEU A 127 12.12 2.56 14.82
N GLU A 128 10.92 2.75 14.26
CA GLU A 128 9.80 3.46 14.89
C GLU A 128 9.32 2.75 16.17
N ASP A 129 9.18 1.42 16.14
CA ASP A 129 8.81 0.62 17.33
C ASP A 129 9.79 0.78 18.48
N ASN A 130 11.07 0.95 18.13
CA ASN A 130 12.16 1.20 19.07
C ASN A 130 12.37 2.69 19.40
N THR A 131 11.49 3.57 18.94
CA THR A 131 11.57 5.02 19.18
C THR A 131 12.88 5.61 18.65
N ILE A 132 13.37 5.08 17.53
CA ILE A 132 14.56 5.53 16.84
C ILE A 132 14.09 6.33 15.63
N CYS A 133 14.47 7.61 15.54
CA CYS A 133 14.10 8.43 14.38
C CYS A 133 14.90 8.02 13.15
N LEU A 134 14.35 8.26 11.97
CA LEU A 134 15.08 8.12 10.72
C LEU A 134 15.63 9.49 10.33
N SER A 135 16.95 9.59 10.10
CA SER A 135 17.58 10.84 9.67
C SER A 135 17.82 10.84 8.16
N ARG A 136 18.99 10.42 7.68
CA ARG A 136 19.33 10.44 6.25
C ARG A 136 19.21 9.07 5.63
N ILE A 137 18.70 9.03 4.40
CA ILE A 137 18.76 7.85 3.54
C ILE A 137 19.65 8.17 2.36
N ALA A 138 20.86 7.59 2.35
CA ALA A 138 21.75 7.61 1.19
C ALA A 138 21.42 6.43 0.26
N GLN A 139 21.65 6.60 -1.03
CA GLN A 139 21.44 5.55 -2.03
C GLN A 139 22.70 5.34 -2.86
N VAL A 140 23.07 4.08 -3.10
CA VAL A 140 24.22 3.72 -3.93
C VAL A 140 23.89 2.54 -4.83
N HIS A 141 24.48 2.50 -6.02
CA HIS A 141 24.43 1.30 -6.84
C HIS A 141 25.27 0.19 -6.21
N HIS A 142 24.71 -1.02 -6.19
CA HIS A 142 25.33 -2.19 -5.58
C HIS A 142 25.01 -3.43 -6.41
N SER A 143 26.05 -4.18 -6.82
CA SER A 143 25.92 -5.29 -7.76
C SER A 143 25.13 -6.48 -7.21
N SER A 144 25.23 -6.76 -5.91
CA SER A 144 24.55 -7.90 -5.27
C SER A 144 23.28 -7.53 -4.50
N GLY A 145 22.96 -6.24 -4.41
CA GLY A 145 21.82 -5.75 -3.63
C GLY A 145 20.56 -5.69 -4.46
N LYS A 146 19.45 -6.24 -3.96
CA LYS A 146 18.13 -5.90 -4.49
C LYS A 146 17.89 -4.40 -4.30
N LYS A 147 17.29 -3.75 -5.30
CA LYS A 147 16.92 -2.33 -5.20
C LYS A 147 16.01 -2.12 -3.99
N GLY A 148 16.31 -1.12 -3.18
CA GLY A 148 15.56 -0.77 -1.97
C GLY A 148 15.98 -1.52 -0.69
N THR A 149 16.98 -2.41 -0.76
CA THR A 149 17.53 -3.09 0.40
C THR A 149 18.56 -2.22 1.12
N ILE A 150 18.59 -2.28 2.46
CA ILE A 150 19.57 -1.58 3.28
C ILE A 150 20.92 -2.30 3.26
N LEU A 151 21.96 -1.56 2.89
CA LEU A 151 23.35 -2.02 2.83
C LEU A 151 24.11 -1.72 4.12
N ALA A 152 23.85 -0.55 4.71
CA ALA A 152 24.48 -0.13 5.94
C ALA A 152 23.54 0.75 6.77
N GLN A 153 23.82 0.81 8.06
CA GLN A 153 23.14 1.66 9.03
C GLN A 153 24.17 2.33 9.93
N SER A 154 23.82 3.50 10.47
CA SER A 154 24.57 4.18 11.51
C SER A 154 23.60 4.77 12.53
N PRO A 155 23.74 4.55 13.85
CA PRO A 155 24.70 3.67 14.53
C PRO A 155 24.69 2.19 14.10
N PRO A 156 25.79 1.44 14.30
CA PRO A 156 25.87 0.03 13.91
C PRO A 156 24.97 -0.85 14.79
N ALA A 157 24.53 -1.98 14.24
CA ALA A 157 23.71 -2.93 14.97
C ALA A 157 24.38 -3.37 16.29
N GLY A 158 23.60 -3.46 17.36
CA GLY A 158 24.06 -3.84 18.70
C GLY A 158 24.68 -2.72 19.53
N SER A 159 25.01 -1.55 18.95
CA SER A 159 25.50 -0.42 19.74
C SER A 159 24.45 0.05 20.73
N ILE A 160 24.83 0.34 21.97
CA ILE A 160 23.90 0.89 22.96
C ILE A 160 23.58 2.34 22.59
N ILE A 161 22.31 2.60 22.33
CA ILE A 161 21.78 3.92 22.00
C ILE A 161 20.70 4.29 22.99
N ARG A 162 20.40 5.58 23.06
CA ARG A 162 19.25 6.06 23.81
C ARG A 162 18.02 6.10 22.90
N ARG A 163 16.85 5.76 23.42
CA ARG A 163 15.59 6.01 22.71
C ARG A 163 15.48 7.49 22.34
N GLY A 164 15.11 7.79 21.10
CA GLY A 164 15.12 9.12 20.49
C GLY A 164 16.37 9.45 19.67
N THR A 165 17.41 8.61 19.68
CA THR A 165 18.53 8.73 18.72
C THR A 165 18.03 8.48 17.30
N CYS A 166 18.62 9.16 16.30
CA CYS A 166 18.30 8.91 14.90
C CYS A 166 19.28 7.95 14.24
N ALA A 167 18.79 7.16 13.28
CA ALA A 167 19.57 6.29 12.44
C ALA A 167 19.66 6.84 11.00
N ASP A 168 20.86 6.76 10.43
CA ASP A 168 21.13 6.97 9.01
C ASP A 168 21.19 5.61 8.30
N LEU A 169 20.62 5.54 7.09
CA LEU A 169 20.57 4.32 6.29
C LEU A 169 21.23 4.52 4.93
N LEU A 170 21.93 3.49 4.48
CA LEU A 170 22.43 3.37 3.11
C LEU A 170 21.64 2.29 2.39
N THR A 171 21.04 2.61 1.26
CA THR A 171 20.18 1.70 0.48
C THR A 171 20.74 1.43 -0.90
N SER A 172 20.41 0.25 -1.45
CA SER A 172 20.82 -0.17 -2.78
C SER A 172 19.89 0.39 -3.86
N MET A 173 20.46 0.96 -4.92
CA MET A 173 19.76 1.31 -6.17
C MET A 173 19.69 0.15 -7.16
N GLY A 174 20.21 -1.03 -6.79
CA GLY A 174 20.48 -2.14 -7.70
C GLY A 174 21.83 -1.99 -8.42
N PRO A 175 22.15 -2.90 -9.37
CA PRO A 175 23.39 -2.83 -10.14
C PRO A 175 23.47 -1.51 -10.92
N ARG A 176 24.69 -1.08 -11.24
CA ARG A 176 24.87 0.04 -12.18
C ARG A 176 24.34 -0.39 -13.55
N PRO A 177 23.50 0.41 -14.22
CA PRO A 177 23.09 0.10 -15.58
C PRO A 177 24.30 0.13 -16.50
N ASN A 178 24.37 -0.79 -17.44
CA ASN A 178 25.38 -0.73 -18.49
C ASN A 178 25.03 0.43 -19.42
N THR A 179 26.04 1.22 -19.78
CA THR A 179 25.87 2.36 -20.68
C THR A 179 26.62 2.15 -21.98
N TYR A 180 25.98 2.50 -23.10
CA TYR A 180 26.54 2.38 -24.45
C TYR A 180 26.32 3.70 -25.20
N ILE A 181 27.07 3.90 -26.28
CA ILE A 181 26.89 5.05 -27.17
C ILE A 181 25.86 4.68 -28.22
N MET A 182 24.84 5.53 -28.38
CA MET A 182 23.77 5.36 -29.34
C MET A 182 24.33 5.35 -30.78
N PRO A 183 24.17 4.24 -31.52
CA PRO A 183 24.57 4.19 -32.92
C PRO A 183 23.75 5.14 -33.79
N ASN A 184 24.27 5.50 -34.96
CA ASN A 184 23.51 6.24 -35.97
C ASN A 184 22.80 5.27 -36.91
N TYR A 185 21.48 5.32 -36.92
CA TYR A 185 20.58 4.59 -37.79
C TYR A 185 19.92 5.49 -38.84
N THR A 186 20.14 6.80 -38.78
CA THR A 186 19.55 7.75 -39.73
C THR A 186 20.08 7.47 -41.14
N GLY A 187 19.18 7.33 -42.11
CA GLY A 187 19.53 6.98 -43.49
C GLY A 187 19.72 5.48 -43.75
N GLU A 188 19.65 4.63 -42.72
CA GLU A 188 19.71 3.18 -42.90
C GLU A 188 18.32 2.59 -43.15
N ALA A 189 18.29 1.45 -43.87
CA ALA A 189 17.08 0.67 -44.09
C ALA A 189 16.54 0.13 -42.76
N PHE A 190 15.24 0.27 -42.52
CA PHE A 190 14.61 -0.14 -41.26
C PHE A 190 14.85 -1.62 -40.92
N ASP A 191 14.81 -2.51 -41.91
CA ASP A 191 15.03 -3.95 -41.71
C ASP A 191 16.47 -4.27 -41.23
N ASP A 192 17.45 -3.44 -41.60
CA ASP A 192 18.84 -3.57 -41.14
C ASP A 192 19.02 -3.03 -39.72
N VAL A 193 18.35 -1.90 -39.44
CA VAL A 193 18.33 -1.28 -38.12
C VAL A 193 17.73 -2.24 -37.10
N VAL A 194 16.62 -2.93 -37.42
CA VAL A 194 16.00 -3.94 -36.53
C VAL A 194 17.01 -5.02 -36.13
N ARG A 195 17.76 -5.58 -37.08
CA ARG A 195 18.78 -6.61 -36.79
C ARG A 195 19.91 -6.05 -35.93
N LYS A 196 20.39 -4.85 -36.23
CA LYS A 196 21.46 -4.19 -35.46
C LYS A 196 21.02 -3.88 -34.03
N THR A 197 19.78 -3.43 -33.85
CA THR A 197 19.23 -3.13 -32.52
C THR A 197 19.02 -4.40 -31.71
N ASP A 198 18.57 -5.50 -32.32
CA ASP A 198 18.40 -6.79 -31.65
C ASP A 198 19.75 -7.35 -31.15
N LEU A 199 20.77 -7.34 -32.02
CA LEU A 199 22.13 -7.73 -31.65
C LEU A 199 22.74 -6.84 -30.55
N ALA A 200 22.38 -5.56 -30.52
CA ALA A 200 22.80 -4.61 -29.49
C ALA A 200 21.94 -4.69 -28.21
N GLY A 201 20.91 -5.53 -28.17
CA GLY A 201 19.97 -5.62 -27.05
C GLY A 201 19.12 -4.36 -26.83
N LEU A 202 18.94 -3.54 -27.87
CA LEU A 202 18.17 -2.30 -27.82
C LEU A 202 16.73 -2.55 -28.28
N ALA A 203 15.77 -2.25 -27.41
CA ALA A 203 14.35 -2.37 -27.75
C ALA A 203 13.86 -1.15 -28.54
N ILE A 204 13.17 -1.38 -29.66
CA ILE A 204 12.42 -0.33 -30.37
C ILE A 204 11.07 -0.20 -29.67
N GLY A 205 10.79 0.97 -29.08
CA GLY A 205 9.57 1.21 -28.32
C GLY A 205 8.51 1.99 -29.09
N ASN A 206 8.89 3.12 -29.69
CA ASN A 206 7.95 4.00 -30.38
C ASN A 206 8.29 4.12 -31.86
N LEU A 207 7.32 3.86 -32.73
CA LEU A 207 7.51 3.93 -34.18
C LEU A 207 6.57 4.98 -34.76
N ARG A 208 7.16 6.01 -35.38
CA ARG A 208 6.43 7.04 -36.11
C ARG A 208 6.70 6.92 -37.60
N TYR A 209 5.78 7.44 -38.39
CA TYR A 209 5.88 7.45 -39.84
C TYR A 209 5.79 8.89 -40.31
N ALA A 210 6.70 9.26 -41.21
CA ALA A 210 6.69 10.55 -41.89
C ALA A 210 7.03 10.33 -43.37
N ARG A 211 6.73 11.30 -44.22
CA ARG A 211 7.04 11.23 -45.64
C ARG A 211 8.18 12.18 -45.97
N SER A 212 9.18 11.68 -46.69
CA SER A 212 10.23 12.46 -47.30
C SER A 212 10.39 12.03 -48.75
N ALA A 213 10.44 13.01 -49.66
CA ALA A 213 10.72 12.78 -51.08
C ALA A 213 12.22 12.59 -51.36
N GLU A 214 13.07 12.94 -50.40
CA GLU A 214 14.54 12.97 -50.54
C GLU A 214 15.19 11.64 -50.14
N THR A 215 14.47 10.79 -49.41
CA THR A 215 14.98 9.52 -48.89
C THR A 215 14.16 8.36 -49.44
N PRO A 216 14.76 7.17 -49.63
CA PRO A 216 14.02 5.98 -50.04
C PRO A 216 12.95 5.59 -49.02
N GLU A 217 11.88 4.93 -49.47
CA GLU A 217 10.88 4.36 -48.56
C GLU A 217 11.52 3.29 -47.65
N ASN A 218 10.92 3.09 -46.47
CA ASN A 218 11.42 2.14 -45.44
C ASN A 218 12.79 2.49 -44.84
N THR A 219 13.21 3.76 -44.93
CA THR A 219 14.46 4.27 -44.35
C THR A 219 14.17 5.02 -43.06
N VAL A 220 15.08 4.98 -42.08
CA VAL A 220 14.96 5.78 -40.85
C VAL A 220 15.28 7.25 -41.14
N LEU A 221 14.31 8.13 -40.91
CA LEU A 221 14.43 9.59 -41.03
C LEU A 221 15.02 10.23 -39.77
N HIS A 222 14.51 9.80 -38.62
CA HIS A 222 14.93 10.31 -37.33
C HIS A 222 14.96 9.19 -36.30
N GLN A 223 15.87 9.33 -35.35
CA GLN A 223 15.98 8.45 -34.19
C GLN A 223 16.00 9.29 -32.92
N TYR A 224 15.50 8.69 -31.83
CA TYR A 224 15.68 9.21 -30.49
C TYR A 224 15.91 8.06 -29.49
N PRO A 225 17.02 8.04 -28.74
CA PRO A 225 18.05 9.08 -28.60
C PRO A 225 18.87 9.34 -29.88
N LYS A 226 19.45 10.54 -29.97
CA LYS A 226 20.29 10.93 -31.12
C LYS A 226 21.57 10.12 -31.13
N ALA A 227 22.16 9.95 -32.31
CA ALA A 227 23.48 9.32 -32.44
C ALA A 227 24.51 10.00 -31.52
N GLY A 228 25.38 9.21 -30.90
CA GLY A 228 26.40 9.68 -29.96
C GLY A 228 25.90 9.89 -28.52
N TRP A 229 24.60 9.79 -28.25
CA TRP A 229 24.07 9.91 -26.89
C TRP A 229 24.38 8.67 -26.05
N GLN A 230 24.62 8.86 -24.76
CA GLN A 230 24.78 7.75 -23.81
C GLN A 230 23.40 7.16 -23.48
N ILE A 231 23.24 5.86 -23.70
CA ILE A 231 22.00 5.11 -23.47
C ILE A 231 22.23 3.96 -22.50
N THR A 232 21.16 3.48 -21.87
CA THR A 232 21.18 2.33 -20.95
C THR A 232 20.54 1.09 -21.59
N ASP A 233 20.93 -0.09 -21.10
CA ASP A 233 20.45 -1.44 -21.52
C ASP A 233 18.92 -1.67 -21.47
N ARG A 234 18.13 -0.69 -21.03
CA ARG A 234 16.65 -0.77 -20.96
C ARG A 234 15.94 0.42 -21.59
N GLN A 235 16.69 1.30 -22.26
CA GLN A 235 16.11 2.48 -22.90
C GLN A 235 15.48 2.08 -24.24
N SER A 236 14.21 2.43 -24.41
CA SER A 236 13.51 2.21 -25.67
C SER A 236 13.88 3.26 -26.71
N LEU A 237 14.13 2.82 -27.94
CA LEU A 237 14.39 3.66 -29.09
C LEU A 237 13.07 4.11 -29.74
N GLU A 238 12.99 5.39 -30.09
CA GLU A 238 11.99 5.94 -30.98
C GLU A 238 12.58 6.11 -32.38
N LEU A 239 11.89 5.57 -33.39
CA LEU A 239 12.28 5.68 -34.80
C LEU A 239 11.16 6.35 -35.60
N VAL A 240 11.54 7.27 -36.48
CA VAL A 240 10.67 7.84 -37.51
C VAL A 240 11.07 7.23 -38.85
N ILE A 241 10.18 6.48 -39.48
CA ILE A 241 10.43 5.82 -40.76
C ILE A 241 9.81 6.63 -41.90
N ASN A 242 10.51 6.68 -43.04
CA ASN A 242 9.96 7.20 -44.29
C ASN A 242 8.88 6.27 -44.86
N ARG A 243 7.62 6.57 -44.56
CA ARG A 243 6.43 5.85 -45.04
C ARG A 243 5.21 6.76 -44.97
N ARG A 244 4.23 6.57 -45.87
CA ARG A 244 2.92 7.23 -45.75
C ARG A 244 2.28 6.92 -44.40
N SER A 245 1.74 7.94 -43.73
CA SER A 245 1.15 7.81 -42.41
C SER A 245 -0.11 6.92 -42.44
N GLY A 246 -0.03 5.78 -41.74
CA GLY A 246 -1.16 5.02 -41.19
C GLY A 246 -1.61 3.76 -41.96
N PRO A 247 -2.14 2.73 -41.27
CA PRO A 247 -3.44 2.20 -41.65
C PRO A 247 -4.51 3.17 -41.14
N SER A 248 -5.04 4.01 -42.02
CA SER A 248 -6.31 4.71 -41.77
C SER A 248 -7.36 4.07 -42.66
N ASP A 249 -8.46 3.67 -42.02
CA ASP A 249 -9.68 3.18 -42.64
C ASP A 249 -10.09 4.02 -43.86
N GLY A 250 -10.52 3.32 -44.92
CA GLY A 250 -11.31 3.90 -45.99
C GLY A 250 -10.54 4.38 -47.22
N ASP A 251 -9.90 3.49 -47.96
CA ASP A 251 -10.18 3.37 -49.40
C ASP A 251 -9.62 2.05 -49.97
N SER A 252 -10.33 0.96 -49.69
CA SER A 252 -10.12 -0.32 -50.38
C SER A 252 -11.03 -0.39 -51.61
N ARG A 253 -10.72 0.39 -52.65
CA ARG A 253 -11.25 0.14 -54.01
C ARG A 253 -10.16 0.32 -55.07
N LYS A 254 -9.21 -0.63 -55.06
CA LYS A 254 -8.93 -1.57 -56.17
C LYS A 254 -7.69 -2.39 -55.81
N GLN A 255 -7.99 -3.61 -55.36
CA GLN A 255 -7.13 -4.80 -55.27
C GLN A 255 -6.04 -4.83 -56.35
N THR A 256 -4.83 -5.26 -56.05
CA THR A 256 -4.56 -6.68 -55.80
C THR A 256 -3.52 -6.91 -54.69
N THR A 257 -3.91 -6.71 -53.44
CA THR A 257 -3.13 -7.22 -52.29
C THR A 257 -3.33 -8.73 -52.22
N SER A 258 -2.40 -9.45 -52.84
CA SER A 258 -2.30 -10.89 -52.75
C SER A 258 -1.77 -11.26 -51.36
N GLY A 259 -2.64 -11.31 -50.36
CA GLY A 259 -2.35 -11.68 -48.96
C GLY A 259 -3.40 -12.65 -48.40
N ARG A 260 -3.07 -13.39 -47.33
CA ARG A 260 -4.03 -14.21 -46.57
C ARG A 260 -4.56 -13.38 -45.40
N LEU A 261 -5.87 -13.30 -45.23
CA LEU A 261 -6.50 -12.48 -44.19
C LEU A 261 -6.84 -13.36 -42.98
N PHE A 262 -6.29 -13.03 -41.82
CA PHE A 262 -6.73 -13.56 -40.54
C PHE A 262 -7.91 -12.72 -40.03
N ARG A 263 -9.01 -13.38 -39.73
CA ARG A 263 -10.22 -12.76 -39.17
C ARG A 263 -10.64 -13.49 -37.91
N TYR A 264 -10.88 -12.73 -36.86
CA TYR A 264 -11.48 -13.22 -35.62
C TYR A 264 -12.55 -12.24 -35.15
N ARG A 265 -13.78 -12.72 -34.96
CA ARG A 265 -14.86 -11.92 -34.39
C ARG A 265 -14.96 -12.24 -32.90
N VAL A 266 -14.94 -11.19 -32.08
CA VAL A 266 -15.11 -11.33 -30.63
C VAL A 266 -16.51 -11.90 -30.36
N PRO A 267 -16.62 -12.99 -29.57
CA PRO A 267 -17.92 -13.56 -29.22
C PRO A 267 -18.87 -12.53 -28.63
N ASP A 268 -20.16 -12.67 -28.95
CA ASP A 268 -21.18 -11.80 -28.39
C ASP A 268 -21.25 -11.97 -26.85
N GLY A 269 -21.48 -10.87 -26.15
CA GLY A 269 -21.38 -10.81 -24.69
C GLY A 269 -21.57 -9.39 -24.16
N PHE A 270 -21.36 -9.20 -22.86
CA PHE A 270 -21.56 -7.91 -22.19
C PHE A 270 -20.24 -7.21 -21.82
N LEU A 271 -19.16 -7.97 -21.64
CA LEU A 271 -17.88 -7.47 -21.17
C LEU A 271 -16.87 -7.34 -22.32
N LYS A 272 -16.05 -6.29 -22.26
CA LYS A 272 -14.90 -6.16 -23.16
C LYS A 272 -13.91 -7.27 -22.86
N ARG A 273 -13.33 -7.85 -23.91
CA ARG A 273 -12.32 -8.91 -23.79
C ARG A 273 -10.96 -8.40 -24.22
N LYS A 274 -9.91 -8.79 -23.49
CA LYS A 274 -8.54 -8.43 -23.82
C LYS A 274 -8.01 -9.42 -24.85
N LEU A 275 -7.86 -8.98 -26.10
CA LEU A 275 -7.25 -9.80 -27.13
C LEU A 275 -5.77 -9.46 -27.26
N ARG A 276 -4.95 -10.51 -27.30
CA ARG A 276 -3.53 -10.41 -27.59
C ARG A 276 -3.19 -11.25 -28.81
N LEU A 277 -2.77 -10.61 -29.89
CA LEU A 277 -2.33 -11.32 -31.09
C LEU A 277 -0.81 -11.24 -31.16
N ARG A 278 -0.16 -12.39 -30.95
CA ARG A 278 1.28 -12.55 -31.11
C ARG A 278 1.57 -13.14 -32.49
N MET A 279 2.62 -12.64 -33.13
CA MET A 279 3.13 -13.22 -34.37
C MET A 279 4.58 -13.57 -34.21
N ASP A 280 4.90 -14.78 -34.63
CA ASP A 280 6.27 -15.26 -34.76
C ASP A 280 6.52 -15.53 -36.26
N GLY A 281 7.24 -14.63 -36.91
CA GLY A 281 7.50 -14.65 -38.35
C GLY A 281 8.02 -13.31 -38.86
N TYR A 282 8.63 -13.29 -40.05
CA TYR A 282 9.16 -12.04 -40.65
C TYR A 282 10.23 -11.33 -39.78
N GLY A 283 11.03 -12.08 -39.01
CA GLY A 283 12.02 -11.50 -38.09
C GLY A 283 11.41 -10.73 -36.91
N PHE A 284 10.09 -10.84 -36.72
CA PHE A 284 9.34 -10.29 -35.60
C PHE A 284 8.79 -11.45 -34.76
N SER A 285 9.02 -11.39 -33.45
CA SER A 285 8.44 -12.29 -32.45
C SER A 285 7.92 -11.42 -31.33
N GLY A 286 6.63 -11.10 -31.35
CA GLY A 286 6.05 -10.19 -30.37
C GLY A 286 4.56 -10.00 -30.51
N ASP A 287 3.99 -9.26 -29.55
CA ASP A 287 2.58 -8.93 -29.53
C ASP A 287 2.31 -7.79 -30.53
N ILE A 288 1.57 -8.08 -31.61
CA ILE A 288 1.14 -7.07 -32.59
C ILE A 288 -0.04 -6.27 -32.03
N ILE A 289 -0.89 -6.95 -31.26
CA ILE A 289 -2.09 -6.38 -30.65
C ILE A 289 -2.11 -6.81 -29.19
N ASP A 290 -2.26 -5.88 -28.25
CA ASP A 290 -2.57 -6.15 -26.84
C ASP A 290 -3.55 -5.10 -26.32
N ARG A 291 -4.86 -5.27 -26.59
CA ARG A 291 -5.90 -4.28 -26.22
C ARG A 291 -7.26 -4.91 -25.96
N TYR A 292 -8.17 -4.13 -25.40
CA TYR A 292 -9.56 -4.53 -25.18
C TYR A 292 -10.43 -4.30 -26.42
N PHE A 293 -11.24 -5.29 -26.77
CA PHE A 293 -12.23 -5.26 -27.85
C PHE A 293 -13.64 -5.34 -27.28
N LYS A 294 -14.61 -4.70 -27.95
CA LYS A 294 -16.03 -4.83 -27.61
C LYS A 294 -16.60 -6.15 -28.14
N PRO A 295 -17.64 -6.70 -27.51
CA PRO A 295 -18.40 -7.82 -28.06
C PRO A 295 -18.87 -7.54 -29.49
N GLY A 296 -18.69 -8.51 -30.39
CA GLY A 296 -19.03 -8.38 -31.81
C GLY A 296 -18.02 -7.58 -32.65
N GLU A 297 -16.96 -7.00 -32.06
CA GLU A 297 -15.89 -6.32 -32.79
C GLU A 297 -15.01 -7.33 -33.54
N GLU A 298 -14.61 -7.00 -34.76
CA GLU A 298 -13.77 -7.87 -35.58
C GLU A 298 -12.30 -7.46 -35.51
N LEU A 299 -11.43 -8.44 -35.24
CA LEU A 299 -10.00 -8.35 -35.44
C LEU A 299 -9.68 -8.84 -36.84
N LEU A 300 -9.12 -7.94 -37.65
CA LEU A 300 -8.66 -8.22 -39.00
C LEU A 300 -7.15 -7.99 -39.07
N PHE A 301 -6.42 -9.00 -39.54
CA PHE A 301 -4.97 -8.91 -39.72
C PHE A 301 -4.57 -9.53 -41.05
N LEU A 302 -3.92 -8.75 -41.92
CA LEU A 302 -3.53 -9.19 -43.25
C LEU A 302 -2.08 -9.70 -43.25
N ILE A 303 -1.88 -10.92 -43.70
CA ILE A 303 -0.58 -11.56 -43.83
C ILE A 303 -0.16 -11.54 -45.31
N PRO A 304 1.01 -10.97 -45.67
CA PRO A 304 1.48 -10.95 -47.06
C PRO A 304 1.65 -12.36 -47.65
N LYS A 305 1.30 -12.59 -48.93
CA LYS A 305 1.66 -13.88 -49.57
C LYS A 305 3.18 -13.95 -49.76
N LYS A 306 3.76 -15.11 -49.46
CA LYS A 306 5.21 -15.46 -49.42
C LYS A 306 5.92 -15.34 -48.07
N THR A 307 5.22 -15.10 -46.96
CA THR A 307 5.83 -15.10 -45.62
C THR A 307 5.48 -16.37 -44.85
N ARG A 308 6.48 -16.90 -44.13
CA ARG A 308 6.24 -17.91 -43.10
C ARG A 308 5.96 -17.18 -41.79
N ALA A 309 4.77 -17.33 -41.23
CA ALA A 309 4.37 -16.68 -39.99
C ALA A 309 3.42 -17.58 -39.20
N SER A 310 3.63 -17.64 -37.88
CA SER A 310 2.69 -18.27 -36.96
C SER A 310 1.99 -17.19 -36.15
N LEU A 311 0.68 -17.18 -36.18
CA LEU A 311 -0.16 -16.32 -35.36
C LEU A 311 -0.68 -17.07 -34.15
N TYR A 312 -0.62 -16.43 -32.99
CA TYR A 312 -1.15 -16.91 -31.72
C TYR A 312 -2.09 -15.86 -31.17
N LEU A 313 -3.38 -16.19 -31.11
CA LEU A 313 -4.40 -15.32 -30.56
C LEU A 313 -4.73 -15.79 -29.14
N TYR A 314 -4.55 -14.87 -28.19
CA TYR A 314 -4.94 -15.05 -26.81
C TYR A 314 -6.15 -14.18 -26.49
N GLU A 315 -7.07 -14.72 -25.71
CA GLU A 315 -8.23 -14.01 -25.17
C GLU A 315 -8.16 -14.08 -23.65
N ASP A 316 -8.13 -12.92 -23.00
CA ASP A 316 -8.01 -12.76 -21.54
C ASP A 316 -6.81 -13.53 -20.93
N GLY A 317 -5.78 -13.80 -21.75
CA GLY A 317 -4.55 -14.50 -21.36
C GLY A 317 -4.49 -15.98 -21.76
N GLU A 318 -5.60 -16.57 -22.24
CA GLU A 318 -5.65 -17.95 -22.71
C GLU A 318 -5.46 -18.03 -24.22
N LEU A 319 -4.64 -18.97 -24.71
CA LEU A 319 -4.45 -19.18 -26.15
C LEU A 319 -5.69 -19.85 -26.73
N ILE A 320 -6.41 -19.13 -27.58
CA ILE A 320 -7.67 -19.59 -28.17
C ILE A 320 -7.53 -20.05 -29.62
N ARG A 321 -6.51 -19.56 -30.34
CA ARG A 321 -6.31 -19.92 -31.75
C ARG A 321 -4.85 -19.80 -32.17
N THR A 322 -4.37 -20.78 -32.91
CA THR A 322 -3.08 -20.75 -33.60
C THR A 322 -3.30 -20.95 -35.08
N GLU A 323 -2.69 -20.10 -35.90
CA GLU A 323 -2.79 -20.21 -37.36
C GLU A 323 -1.40 -20.04 -37.98
N VAL A 324 -0.94 -21.09 -38.65
CA VAL A 324 0.37 -21.15 -39.29
C VAL A 324 0.19 -20.88 -40.78
N PHE A 325 0.91 -19.88 -41.26
CA PHE A 325 0.99 -19.51 -42.66
C PHE A 325 2.34 -19.93 -43.17
N ASP A 326 2.37 -20.95 -44.02
CA ASP A 326 3.57 -21.38 -44.74
C ASP A 326 3.67 -20.69 -46.10
N LYS A 327 4.89 -20.70 -46.64
CA LYS A 327 5.21 -20.13 -47.95
C LYS A 327 4.67 -21.05 -49.06
N GLU A 328 3.56 -20.66 -49.68
CA GLU A 328 3.20 -21.11 -51.03
C GLU A 328 4.03 -20.35 -52.09
#